data_AF-A0A2U3IEN4-F1
#
_entry.id   AF-A0A2U3IEN4-F1
#
_cell.length_a   1.000
_cell.length_b   1.000
_cell.length_c   1.000
_cell.angle_alpha   90.00
_cell.angle_beta   90.00
_cell.angle_gamma   90.00
#
_symmetry.space_group_name_H-M   'P 1'
#
loop_
_entity.id
_entity.type
_entity.pdbx_description
1 polymer ?
#
loop_
_entity_poly.entity_id
_entity_poly.type
_entity_poly.pdbx_seq_one_letter_code
_entity_poly.pdbx_strand_id
1 'polypeptide(L)'
;MDAIPDKKAEKQFQEMLAALTAMPAWSEKQQLELEMAREISVEMLRIAESMRDGSTDIETCLTMLKYAKVMDFVLTTLASRREIAPQTLRVIFKLAGLKVDEAYPG
;
A
#
# COMPACT_ATOMS: atom_id res chain seq x y z
N MET A 1 34.26 34.49 -22.26
CA MET A 1 32.81 34.45 -22.51
C MET A 1 32.17 33.89 -21.27
N ASP A 2 31.60 34.74 -20.43
CA ASP A 2 30.81 34.27 -19.28
C ASP A 2 29.51 33.67 -19.82
N ALA A 3 29.27 32.40 -19.52
CA ALA A 3 28.00 31.75 -19.85
C ALA A 3 26.89 32.52 -19.13
N ILE A 4 26.03 33.21 -19.90
CA ILE A 4 24.86 33.88 -19.34
C ILE A 4 23.99 32.77 -18.74
N PRO A 5 23.73 32.78 -17.42
CA PRO A 5 22.94 31.74 -16.80
C PRO A 5 21.54 31.78 -17.39
N ASP A 6 21.12 30.71 -18.06
CA ASP A 6 19.75 30.56 -18.52
C ASP A 6 18.85 30.32 -17.31
N LYS A 7 18.38 31.44 -16.73
CA LYS A 7 17.48 31.45 -15.57
C LYS A 7 16.19 30.66 -15.83
N LYS A 8 15.81 30.45 -17.08
CA LYS A 8 14.64 29.64 -17.45
C LYS A 8 14.96 28.14 -17.35
N ALA A 9 16.12 27.72 -17.84
CA ALA A 9 16.58 26.33 -17.73
C ALA A 9 16.78 25.92 -16.26
N GLU A 10 17.39 26.79 -15.45
CA GLU A 10 17.57 26.54 -14.02
C GLU A 10 16.22 26.42 -13.29
N LYS A 11 15.26 27.30 -13.60
CA LYS A 11 13.93 27.24 -13.01
C LYS A 11 13.18 25.95 -13.38
N GLN A 12 13.24 25.53 -14.64
CA GLN A 12 12.61 24.28 -15.10
C GLN A 12 13.24 23.05 -14.44
N PHE A 13 14.56 23.06 -14.24
CA PHE A 13 15.26 22.00 -13.55
C PHE A 13 14.86 21.92 -12.06
N GLN A 14 14.76 23.06 -11.39
CA GLN A 14 14.29 23.12 -10.00
C GLN A 14 12.82 22.68 -9.85
N GLU A 15 11.95 23.05 -10.78
CA GLU A 15 10.55 22.59 -10.81
C GLU A 15 10.46 21.07 -11.01
N MET A 16 11.28 20.52 -11.91
CA MET A 16 11.38 19.07 -12.13
C MET A 16 11.90 18.34 -10.88
N LEU A 17 12.98 18.84 -10.26
CA LEU A 17 13.53 18.28 -9.03
C LEU A 17 12.52 18.35 -7.88
N ALA A 18 11.83 19.48 -7.71
CA ALA A 18 10.77 19.62 -6.72
C ALA A 18 9.65 18.60 -6.95
N ALA A 19 9.21 18.38 -8.20
CA ALA A 19 8.21 17.38 -8.53
C ALA A 19 8.69 15.93 -8.28
N LEU A 20 9.98 15.65 -8.51
CA LEU A 20 10.57 14.33 -8.28
C LEU A 20 10.83 14.04 -6.80
N THR A 21 11.10 15.06 -5.99
CA THR A 21 11.45 14.95 -4.57
C THR A 21 10.29 15.21 -3.62
N ALA A 22 9.18 15.76 -4.13
CA ALA A 22 7.96 15.90 -3.36
C ALA A 22 7.53 14.51 -2.86
N MET A 23 7.42 14.36 -1.53
CA MET A 23 6.79 13.18 -0.96
C MET A 23 5.38 13.11 -1.54
N PRO A 24 4.99 11.98 -2.15
CA PRO A 24 3.62 11.83 -2.62
C PRO A 24 2.69 11.93 -1.42
N ALA A 25 1.84 12.94 -1.41
CA ALA A 25 0.74 13.01 -0.45
C ALA A 25 -0.25 11.91 -0.82
N TRP A 26 -0.39 10.92 0.05
CA TRP A 26 -1.43 9.90 -0.12
C TRP A 26 -2.79 10.59 -0.04
N SER A 27 -3.65 10.33 -1.04
CA SER A 27 -5.05 10.73 -0.97
C SER A 27 -5.75 10.07 0.22
N GLU A 28 -6.87 10.63 0.70
CA GLU A 28 -7.68 10.05 1.78
C GLU A 28 -8.01 8.57 1.53
N LYS A 29 -8.37 8.24 0.28
CA LYS A 29 -8.58 6.86 -0.16
C LYS A 29 -7.35 5.99 0.03
N GLN A 30 -6.17 6.45 -0.42
CA GLN A 30 -4.93 5.67 -0.27
C GLN A 30 -4.49 5.55 1.18
N GLN A 31 -4.82 6.53 2.04
CA GLN A 31 -4.61 6.43 3.48
C GLN A 31 -5.47 5.32 4.09
N LEU A 32 -6.77 5.25 3.74
CA LEU A 32 -7.63 4.14 4.15
C LEU A 32 -7.10 2.78 3.65
N GLU A 33 -6.57 2.72 2.42
CA GLU A 33 -5.95 1.50 1.88
C GLU A 33 -4.72 1.07 2.70
N LEU A 34 -3.90 2.02 3.14
CA LEU A 34 -2.75 1.77 4.01
C LEU A 34 -3.17 1.38 5.43
N GLU A 35 -4.23 1.98 5.98
CA GLU A 35 -4.78 1.63 7.29
C GLU A 35 -5.32 0.19 7.27
N MET A 36 -6.10 -0.16 6.26
CA MET A 36 -6.57 -1.54 6.06
C MET A 36 -5.40 -2.53 5.90
N ALA A 37 -4.35 -2.16 5.13
CA ALA A 37 -3.15 -2.99 5.01
C ALA A 37 -2.42 -3.15 6.36
N ARG A 38 -2.38 -2.09 7.17
CA ARG A 38 -1.81 -2.12 8.51
C ARG A 38 -2.57 -3.08 9.42
N GLU A 39 -3.91 -3.07 9.40
CA GLU A 39 -4.71 -4.02 10.17
C GLU A 39 -4.39 -5.48 9.81
N ILE A 40 -4.27 -5.78 8.52
CA ILE A 40 -3.87 -7.12 8.05
C ILE A 40 -2.49 -7.50 8.59
N SER A 41 -1.54 -6.56 8.63
CA SER A 41 -0.20 -6.83 9.15
C SER A 41 -0.18 -7.22 10.63
N VAL A 42 -1.09 -6.64 11.42
CA VAL A 42 -1.25 -6.99 12.83
C VAL A 42 -1.82 -8.41 12.97
N GLU A 43 -2.82 -8.77 12.16
CA GLU A 43 -3.37 -10.13 12.19
C GLU A 43 -2.34 -11.17 11.70
N MET A 44 -1.55 -10.85 10.67
CA MET A 44 -0.44 -11.70 10.24
C MET A 44 0.58 -11.90 11.35
N LEU A 45 0.94 -10.85 12.09
CA LEU A 45 1.85 -10.99 13.23
C LEU A 45 1.28 -11.94 14.29
N ARG A 46 -0.01 -11.80 14.64
CA ARG A 46 -0.67 -12.71 15.59
C ARG A 46 -0.66 -14.16 15.13
N ILE A 47 -0.91 -14.41 13.85
CA ILE A 47 -0.83 -15.76 13.28
C ILE A 47 0.61 -16.29 13.34
N ALA A 48 1.61 -15.46 13.01
CA ALA A 48 3.01 -15.88 13.10
C ALA A 48 3.42 -16.22 14.54
N GLU A 49 2.95 -15.45 15.52
CA GLU A 49 3.17 -15.73 16.94
C GLU A 49 2.51 -17.04 17.37
N SER A 50 1.26 -17.30 16.95
CA SER A 50 0.59 -18.57 17.27
C SER A 50 1.26 -19.78 16.62
N MET A 51 1.79 -19.61 15.40
CA MET A 51 2.57 -20.64 14.71
C MET A 51 3.90 -20.93 15.40
N ARG A 52 4.55 -19.90 15.99
CA ARG A 52 5.81 -20.05 16.71
C ARG A 52 5.64 -20.83 18.01
N ASP A 53 4.58 -20.53 18.75
CA ASP A 53 4.39 -21.03 20.12
C ASP A 53 3.50 -22.30 20.19
N GLY A 54 2.99 -22.79 19.04
CA GLY A 54 2.06 -23.93 18.95
C GLY A 54 2.29 -24.88 17.78
N SER A 55 1.33 -25.79 17.55
CA SER A 55 1.32 -26.66 16.37
C SER A 55 0.82 -25.86 15.17
N THR A 56 1.60 -25.83 14.09
CA THR A 56 1.21 -25.19 12.83
C THR A 56 0.39 -26.17 11.98
N ASP A 57 -0.89 -25.90 11.81
CA ASP A 57 -1.72 -26.61 10.84
C ASP A 57 -1.69 -25.94 9.44
N ILE A 58 -2.20 -26.67 8.45
CA ILE A 58 -2.21 -26.22 7.06
C ILE A 58 -3.18 -25.06 6.83
N GLU A 59 -4.27 -24.97 7.59
CA GLU A 59 -5.29 -23.92 7.46
C GLU A 59 -4.72 -22.56 7.90
N THR A 60 -3.94 -22.56 8.97
CA THR A 60 -3.20 -21.41 9.50
C THR A 60 -2.17 -20.92 8.49
N CYS A 61 -1.41 -21.86 7.89
CA CYS A 61 -0.47 -21.54 6.81
C CYS A 61 -1.17 -20.91 5.59
N LEU A 62 -2.32 -21.47 5.17
CA LEU A 62 -3.09 -20.96 4.05
C LEU A 62 -3.68 -19.58 4.34
N THR A 63 -4.11 -19.34 5.59
CA THR A 63 -4.61 -18.03 6.02
C THR A 63 -3.49 -16.98 5.99
N MET A 64 -2.31 -17.31 6.52
CA MET A 64 -1.12 -16.46 6.43
C MET A 64 -0.77 -16.13 4.98
N LEU A 65 -0.73 -17.14 4.10
CA LEU A 65 -0.45 -16.94 2.67
C LEU A 65 -1.49 -16.02 2.01
N LYS A 66 -2.77 -16.20 2.34
CA LYS A 66 -3.85 -15.37 1.81
C LYS A 66 -3.66 -13.91 2.21
N TYR A 67 -3.36 -13.64 3.48
CA TYR A 67 -3.12 -12.29 3.97
C TYR A 67 -1.87 -11.66 3.33
N ALA A 68 -0.78 -12.44 3.21
CA ALA A 68 0.43 -12.00 2.54
C ALA A 68 0.16 -11.59 1.09
N LYS A 69 -0.71 -12.31 0.36
CA LYS A 69 -1.09 -11.97 -1.01
C LYS A 69 -1.93 -10.70 -1.11
N VAL A 70 -2.85 -10.46 -0.18
CA VAL A 70 -3.60 -9.20 -0.12
C VAL A 70 -2.64 -8.04 0.12
N MET A 71 -1.73 -8.20 1.07
CA MET A 71 -0.76 -7.17 1.42
C MET A 71 0.19 -6.84 0.27
N ASP A 72 0.74 -7.87 -0.39
CA ASP A 72 1.58 -7.71 -1.57
C ASP A 72 0.85 -6.93 -2.68
N PHE A 73 -0.42 -7.27 -2.94
CA PHE A 73 -1.23 -6.55 -3.91
C PHE A 73 -1.39 -5.06 -3.55
N VAL A 74 -1.79 -4.76 -2.32
CA VAL A 74 -2.03 -3.37 -1.88
C VAL A 74 -0.74 -2.56 -1.94
N LEU A 75 0.32 -3.04 -1.29
CA LEU A 75 1.59 -2.32 -1.19
C LEU A 75 2.26 -2.16 -2.56
N THR A 76 2.28 -3.20 -3.39
CA THR A 76 2.86 -3.11 -4.74
C THR A 76 2.08 -2.17 -5.65
N THR A 77 0.74 -2.16 -5.55
CA THR A 77 -0.09 -1.25 -6.36
C THR A 77 0.12 0.21 -5.95
N LEU A 78 0.11 0.49 -4.64
CA LEU A 78 0.37 1.82 -4.10
C LEU A 78 1.79 2.31 -4.38
N ALA A 79 2.80 1.45 -4.21
CA ALA A 79 4.19 1.78 -4.53
C ALA A 79 4.39 2.08 -6.02
N SER A 80 3.60 1.41 -6.89
CA SER A 80 3.56 1.69 -8.33
C SER A 80 2.81 2.99 -8.67
N ARG A 81 2.32 3.75 -7.69
CA ARG A 81 1.45 4.94 -7.86
C ARG A 81 0.19 4.64 -8.70
N ARG A 82 -0.28 3.40 -8.66
CA ARG A 82 -1.53 2.99 -9.33
C ARG A 82 -2.68 3.08 -8.33
N GLU A 83 -3.85 3.44 -8.83
CA GLU A 83 -5.06 3.39 -8.04
C GLU A 83 -5.60 1.96 -7.98
N ILE A 84 -6.11 1.59 -6.79
CA ILE A 84 -6.88 0.37 -6.63
C ILE A 84 -8.35 0.70 -6.88
N ALA A 85 -9.01 0.00 -7.80
CA ALA A 85 -10.45 0.16 -7.96
C ALA A 85 -11.15 -0.32 -6.67
N PRO A 86 -12.05 0.46 -6.04
CA PRO A 86 -12.60 0.09 -4.73
C PRO A 86 -13.26 -1.29 -4.70
N GLN A 87 -13.99 -1.63 -5.75
CA GLN A 87 -14.59 -2.94 -5.91
C GLN A 87 -13.57 -4.09 -5.93
N THR A 88 -12.37 -3.85 -6.49
CA THR A 88 -11.30 -4.85 -6.53
C THR A 88 -10.80 -5.13 -5.12
N LEU A 89 -10.52 -4.08 -4.33
CA LEU A 89 -10.07 -4.23 -2.96
C LEU A 89 -11.13 -4.95 -2.11
N ARG A 90 -12.39 -4.56 -2.24
CA ARG A 90 -13.51 -5.21 -1.54
C ARG A 90 -13.61 -6.70 -1.83
N VAL A 91 -13.51 -7.08 -3.11
CA VAL A 91 -13.57 -8.49 -3.51
C VAL A 91 -12.40 -9.25 -2.92
N ILE A 92 -11.18 -8.70 -3.02
CA ILE A 92 -9.97 -9.33 -2.47
C ILE A 92 -10.10 -9.51 -0.95
N PHE A 93 -10.55 -8.49 -0.23
CA PHE A 93 -10.76 -8.53 1.22
C PHE A 93 -11.84 -9.54 1.60
N LYS A 94 -12.97 -9.56 0.89
CA LYS A 94 -14.05 -10.51 1.11
C LYS A 94 -13.60 -11.96 0.88
N LEU A 95 -12.86 -12.23 -0.20
CA LEU A 95 -12.24 -13.55 -0.45
C LEU A 95 -11.22 -13.90 0.65
N ALA A 96 -10.55 -12.87 1.17
CA ALA A 96 -9.66 -13.00 2.31
C ALA A 96 -10.38 -13.19 3.66
N GLY A 97 -11.71 -13.08 3.72
CA GLY A 97 -12.46 -13.11 4.99
C GLY A 97 -12.14 -11.91 5.89
N LEU A 98 -11.57 -10.86 5.33
CA LEU A 98 -11.20 -9.62 6.00
C LEU A 98 -12.37 -8.63 5.95
N LYS A 99 -12.48 -7.80 6.98
CA LYS A 99 -13.42 -6.68 6.99
C LYS A 99 -12.89 -5.56 6.12
N VAL A 100 -13.77 -4.95 5.35
CA VAL A 100 -13.49 -3.70 4.62
C VAL A 100 -13.96 -2.56 5.52
N ASP A 101 -13.16 -1.50 5.62
CA ASP A 101 -13.54 -0.28 6.31
C ASP A 101 -14.85 0.31 5.72
N GLU A 102 -15.80 0.70 6.58
CA GLU A 102 -17.09 1.26 6.16
C GLU A 102 -16.96 2.61 5.46
N ALA A 103 -15.92 3.38 5.79
CA ALA A 103 -15.58 4.64 5.13
C ALA A 103 -14.91 4.43 3.76
N TYR A 104 -14.54 3.19 3.41
CA TYR A 104 -13.92 2.91 2.11
C TYR A 104 -14.93 3.12 0.96
N PRO A 105 -14.61 3.92 -0.07
CA PRO A 105 -15.56 4.37 -1.08
C PRO A 105 -16.21 3.23 -1.87
N GLY A 106 -17.52 3.38 -2.15
CA GLY A 106 -18.37 2.51 -2.98
C GLY A 106 -17.79 2.18 -4.34
#